data_AF-A0A355F4D3-F1
#
_entry.id   AF-A0A355F4D3-F1
#
_cell.length_a   1.000
_cell.length_b   1.000
_cell.length_c   1.000
_cell.angle_alpha   90.00
_cell.angle_beta   90.00
_cell.angle_gamma   90.00
#
_symmetry.space_group_name_H-M   'P 1'
#
loop_
_entity.id
_entity.type
_entity.pdbx_description
1 polymer ?
#
loop_
_entity_poly.entity_id
_entity_poly.type
_entity_poly.pdbx_seq_one_letter_code
_entity_poly.pdbx_strand_id
1 'polypeptide(L)' 'ADKSNVMRYGHDLWQRVFAAVAAEYPGIESRHMFVDALTMQMVLKPETLDVIVTNNMFGDII' A
#
# COMPACT_ATOMS: atom_id res chain seq x y z
N ALA A 1 -0.30 0.54 0.99
CA ALA A 1 0.84 0.43 1.93
C ALA A 1 0.42 -0.33 3.17
N ASP A 2 1.25 -1.21 3.68
CA ASP A 2 0.97 -1.94 4.92
C ASP A 2 2.25 -2.29 5.70
N LYS A 3 2.10 -3.15 6.70
CA LYS A 3 3.19 -3.75 7.48
C LYS A 3 2.86 -5.20 7.84
N SER A 4 2.38 -5.98 6.88
CA SER A 4 1.92 -7.37 7.05
C SER A 4 2.99 -8.31 7.58
N ASN A 5 4.27 -7.99 7.36
CA ASN A 5 5.39 -8.72 7.94
C ASN A 5 5.42 -8.67 9.48
N VAL A 6 4.84 -7.64 10.08
CA VAL A 6 4.71 -7.47 11.54
C VAL A 6 3.25 -7.67 12.00
N MET A 7 2.30 -7.01 11.33
CA MET A 7 0.86 -7.07 11.62
C MET A 7 0.15 -8.14 10.78
N ARG A 8 0.46 -9.41 11.07
CA ARG A 8 0.07 -10.57 10.24
C ARG A 8 -1.42 -10.81 10.07
N TYR A 9 -2.29 -10.31 10.94
CA TYR A 9 -3.74 -10.55 10.81
C TYR A 9 -4.44 -9.38 10.13
N GLY A 10 -4.29 -8.17 10.67
CA GLY A 10 -4.94 -6.99 10.13
C GLY A 10 -4.43 -6.61 8.73
N HIS A 11 -3.12 -6.70 8.49
CA HIS A 11 -2.54 -6.25 7.23
C HIS A 11 -2.47 -7.34 6.17
N ASP A 12 -2.51 -8.62 6.56
CA ASP A 12 -2.77 -9.72 5.63
C ASP A 12 -4.16 -9.61 4.99
N LEU A 13 -5.19 -9.25 5.78
CA LEU A 13 -6.52 -8.98 5.25
C LEU A 13 -6.48 -7.88 4.18
N TRP A 14 -5.77 -6.78 4.44
CA TRP A 14 -5.57 -5.70 3.46
C TRP A 14 -4.95 -6.21 2.16
N GLN A 15 -3.92 -7.06 2.23
CA GLN A 15 -3.29 -7.60 1.01
C GLN A 15 -4.23 -8.50 0.22
N ARG A 16 -4.95 -9.41 0.88
CA ARG A 16 -5.88 -10.31 0.22
C ARG A 16 -7.03 -9.57 -0.45
N VAL A 17 -7.61 -8.58 0.24
CA VAL A 17 -8.69 -7.76 -0.33
C VAL A 17 -8.18 -6.90 -1.48
N PHE A 18 -7.02 -6.26 -1.33
CA PHE A 18 -6.44 -5.44 -2.40
C PHE A 18 -6.15 -6.28 -3.65
N ALA A 19 -5.57 -7.48 -3.50
CA ALA A 19 -5.29 -8.37 -4.61
C ALA A 19 -6.58 -8.85 -5.30
N ALA A 20 -7.64 -9.16 -4.54
CA ALA A 20 -8.94 -9.56 -5.09
C ALA A 20 -9.57 -8.43 -5.90
N VAL A 21 -9.59 -7.20 -5.36
CA VAL A 21 -10.16 -6.04 -6.05
C VAL A 21 -9.30 -5.64 -7.26
N ALA A 22 -7.97 -5.66 -7.16
CA ALA A 22 -7.09 -5.31 -8.27
C ALA A 22 -7.31 -6.21 -9.50
N ALA A 23 -7.66 -7.49 -9.30
CA ALA A 23 -8.00 -8.40 -10.38
C ALA A 23 -9.25 -7.98 -11.18
N GLU A 24 -10.14 -7.18 -10.58
CA GLU A 24 -11.32 -6.62 -11.25
C GLU A 24 -10.98 -5.40 -12.14
N TYR A 25 -9.78 -4.81 -11.98
CA TYR A 25 -9.33 -3.61 -12.69
C TYR A 25 -7.99 -3.82 -13.42
N PRO A 26 -7.91 -4.72 -14.43
CA PRO A 26 -6.66 -5.08 -15.09
C PRO A 26 -5.99 -3.94 -15.88
N GLY A 27 -6.71 -2.84 -16.15
CA GLY A 27 -6.16 -1.65 -16.81
C GLY A 27 -5.42 -0.70 -15.86
N ILE A 28 -5.41 -0.99 -14.55
CA ILE A 28 -4.74 -0.18 -13.52
C ILE A 28 -3.53 -0.96 -13.01
N GLU A 29 -2.34 -0.39 -13.12
CA GLU A 29 -1.14 -0.99 -12.53
C GLU A 29 -1.22 -0.96 -11.00
N SER A 30 -1.05 -2.11 -10.36
CA SER A 30 -1.05 -2.22 -8.91
C SER A 30 0.31 -2.70 -8.41
N ARG A 31 0.90 -1.99 -7.44
CA ARG A 31 2.13 -2.39 -6.75
C ARG A 31 1.98 -2.31 -5.24
N HIS A 32 2.61 -3.25 -4.53
CA HIS A 32 2.66 -3.28 -3.07
C HIS A 32 3.95 -2.64 -2.54
N MET A 33 3.83 -1.93 -1.42
CA MET A 33 4.96 -1.42 -0.64
C MET A 33 4.66 -1.50 0.85
N PHE A 34 5.68 -1.81 1.65
CA PHE A 34 5.63 -1.57 3.09
C PHE A 34 5.67 -0.06 3.40
N VAL A 35 5.01 0.35 4.48
CA VAL A 35 4.84 1.77 4.82
C VAL A 35 6.16 2.51 4.98
N ASP A 36 7.18 1.88 5.57
CA ASP A 36 8.51 2.46 5.73
C ASP A 36 9.24 2.69 4.40
N ALA A 37 9.17 1.72 3.49
CA ALA A 37 9.70 1.88 2.15
C ALA A 37 8.94 2.97 1.37
N LEU A 38 7.62 3.05 1.54
CA LEU A 38 6.80 4.08 0.91
C LEU A 38 7.16 5.47 1.44
N THR A 39 7.30 5.65 2.76
CA THR A 39 7.71 6.93 3.37
C THR A 39 9.06 7.39 2.81
N MET A 40 10.03 6.47 2.65
CA MET A 40 11.30 6.81 2.02
C MET A 40 11.13 7.23 0.55
N GLN A 41 10.29 6.52 -0.22
CA GLN A 41 10.03 6.85 -1.62
C GLN A 41 9.33 8.21 -1.79
N MET A 42 8.43 8.58 -0.88
CA MET A 42 7.77 9.89 -0.86
C MET A 42 8.77 11.05 -0.70
N VAL A 43 9.86 10.84 0.04
CA VAL A 43 10.91 11.85 0.19
C VAL A 43 11.88 11.86 -1.00
N LEU A 44 12.30 10.68 -1.46
CA LEU A 44 13.33 10.57 -2.49
C LEU A 44 12.83 10.82 -3.91
N LYS A 45 11.63 10.32 -4.24
CA LYS A 45 11.05 10.30 -5.60
C LYS A 45 9.51 10.35 -5.56
N PRO A 46 8.89 11.39 -4.96
CA PRO A 46 7.43 11.50 -4.84
C PRO A 46 6.69 11.42 -6.18
N GLU A 47 7.30 11.91 -7.27
CA GLU A 47 6.75 11.93 -8.63
C GLU A 47 6.49 10.53 -9.23
N THR A 48 6.99 9.48 -8.59
CA THR A 48 6.77 8.07 -8.98
C THR A 48 5.52 7.45 -8.33
N LEU A 49 4.76 8.25 -7.59
CA LEU A 49 3.54 7.86 -6.89
C LEU A 49 2.34 8.54 -7.53
N ASP A 50 1.26 7.77 -7.73
CA ASP A 50 0.00 8.26 -8.30
C ASP A 50 -1.12 8.18 -7.24
N VAL A 51 -1.64 6.97 -7.01
CA VAL A 51 -2.67 6.72 -5.99
C VAL A 51 -2.12 5.80 -4.90
N ILE A 52 -2.28 6.23 -3.64
CA ILE A 52 -1.89 5.47 -2.46
C ILE A 52 -3.14 5.07 -1.68
N VAL A 53 -3.28 3.77 -1.42
CA VAL A 53 -4.27 3.23 -0.48
C VAL A 53 -3.55 2.63 0.72
N THR A 54 -4.02 2.95 1.93
CA THR A 54 -3.45 2.45 3.19
C THR A 54 -4.52 2.46 4.29
N ASN A 55 -4.23 1.87 5.45
CA ASN A 55 -5.15 1.92 6.60
C ASN A 55 -5.16 3.32 7.25
N ASN A 56 -6.14 3.56 8.13
CA ASN A 56 -6.33 4.85 8.81
C ASN A 56 -5.03 5.39 9.44
N MET A 57 -4.40 4.62 10.33
CA MET A 57 -3.21 5.08 11.06
C MET A 57 -2.04 5.43 10.14
N PHE A 58 -1.77 4.65 9.09
CA PHE A 58 -0.66 4.98 8.19
C PHE A 58 -1.01 6.13 7.26
N GLY A 59 -2.28 6.28 6.88
CA GLY A 59 -2.75 7.43 6.09
C GLY A 59 -2.73 8.76 6.82
N ASP A 60 -2.72 8.75 8.16
CA ASP A 60 -2.50 9.96 8.97
C ASP A 60 -1.02 10.39 8.98
N ILE A 61 -0.10 9.45 8.78
CA ILE A 61 1.34 9.69 8.85
C ILE A 61 1.94 10.08 7.50
N ILE A 62 1.47 9.46 6.41
CA ILE A 62 2.01 9.64 5.06
C ILE A 62 1.22 10.69 4.27
#